data_AF-A0A949XR69-F1
#
_entry.id   AF-A0A949XR69-F1
#
_cell.length_a   1.000
_cell.length_b   1.000
_cell.length_c   1.000
_cell.angle_alpha   90.00
_cell.angle_beta   90.00
_cell.angle_gamma   90.00
#
_symmetry.space_group_name_H-M   'P 1'
#
loop_
_entity.id
_entity.type
_entity.pdbx_description
1 polymer ?
#
loop_
_entity_poly.entity_id
_entity_poly.type
_entity_poly.pdbx_seq_one_letter_code
_entity_poly.pdbx_strand_id
1 'polypeptide(L)'
;MKRLSFPLIFLLFSVASDLPLRAQAPGAVDLPLMPLPASVTPGSGSLLIAPSFSVSLAGAGASDPRVTAAAQRLFPRLARQTGIPTLPAHILPGAQQGILTIVVEQKDHKPPQR
;
A
#
# COMPACT_ATOMS: atom_id res chain seq x y z
N MET A 1 -1.61 -79.93 -16.54
CA MET A 1 -0.41 -79.20 -16.08
C MET A 1 -0.61 -77.72 -16.40
N LYS A 2 -0.29 -76.84 -15.43
CA LYS A 2 -0.12 -75.37 -15.53
C LYS A 2 -1.40 -74.51 -15.58
N ARG A 3 -1.69 -73.91 -14.42
CA ARG A 3 -2.56 -72.75 -14.17
C ARG A 3 -1.84 -71.48 -14.63
N LEU A 4 -2.55 -70.50 -15.18
CA LEU A 4 -2.09 -69.10 -15.25
C LEU A 4 -3.36 -68.20 -15.40
N SER A 5 -3.95 -67.76 -14.28
CA SER A 5 -3.73 -66.44 -13.64
C SER A 5 -4.28 -65.29 -14.50
N PHE A 6 -5.58 -65.00 -14.41
CA PHE A 6 -6.23 -63.96 -13.58
C PHE A 6 -5.98 -62.50 -14.07
N PRO A 7 -7.05 -61.68 -14.20
CA PRO A 7 -7.20 -60.63 -15.19
C PRO A 7 -6.56 -59.30 -14.76
N LEU A 8 -6.18 -58.53 -15.78
CA LEU A 8 -5.63 -57.17 -15.70
C LEU A 8 -6.68 -56.22 -15.10
N ILE A 9 -6.65 -56.19 -13.78
CA ILE A 9 -7.35 -55.34 -12.84
C ILE A 9 -7.04 -53.85 -13.12
N PHE A 10 -8.12 -53.06 -13.13
CA PHE A 10 -8.16 -51.63 -12.81
C PHE A 10 -7.29 -50.70 -13.68
N LEU A 11 -7.83 -50.34 -14.85
CA LEU A 11 -7.61 -49.00 -15.40
C LEU A 11 -8.49 -48.01 -14.60
N LEU A 12 -8.09 -47.75 -13.36
CA LEU A 12 -8.79 -46.84 -12.44
C LEU A 12 -8.34 -45.41 -12.72
N PHE A 13 -9.22 -44.67 -13.42
CA PHE A 13 -9.58 -43.27 -13.18
C PHE A 13 -8.61 -42.47 -12.30
N SER A 14 -7.72 -41.68 -12.93
CA SER A 14 -7.10 -40.52 -12.28
C SER A 14 -7.37 -39.30 -13.14
N VAL A 15 -8.57 -38.75 -12.99
CA VAL A 15 -8.89 -37.37 -13.40
C VAL A 15 -8.45 -36.49 -12.25
N ALA A 16 -7.24 -35.95 -12.33
CA ALA A 16 -6.80 -34.88 -11.45
C ALA A 16 -7.55 -33.61 -11.86
N SER A 17 -8.61 -33.29 -11.14
CA SER A 17 -9.34 -32.04 -11.30
C SER A 17 -8.47 -30.91 -10.76
N ASP A 18 -7.70 -30.25 -11.63
CA ASP A 18 -7.11 -28.95 -11.33
C ASP A 18 -8.25 -27.93 -11.20
N LEU A 19 -8.77 -27.76 -9.98
CA LEU A 19 -9.64 -26.64 -9.65
C LEU A 19 -8.78 -25.37 -9.70
N PRO A 20 -8.99 -24.43 -10.65
CA PRO A 20 -8.42 -23.11 -10.49
C PRO A 20 -9.11 -22.49 -9.29
N LEU A 21 -8.42 -22.45 -8.15
CA LEU A 21 -8.76 -21.54 -7.08
C LEU A 21 -8.62 -20.14 -7.68
N ARG A 22 -9.73 -19.60 -8.22
CA ARG A 22 -9.84 -18.21 -8.61
C ARG A 22 -9.50 -17.43 -7.34
N ALA A 23 -8.29 -16.88 -7.29
CA ALA A 23 -7.94 -15.86 -6.33
C ALA A 23 -9.02 -14.79 -6.43
N GLN A 24 -9.86 -14.70 -5.40
CA GLN A 24 -10.83 -13.64 -5.28
C GLN A 24 -9.99 -12.37 -5.20
N ALA A 25 -10.04 -11.53 -6.23
CA ALA A 25 -9.37 -10.25 -6.22
C ALA A 25 -9.73 -9.58 -4.89
N PRO A 26 -8.75 -9.24 -4.02
CA PRO A 26 -9.06 -8.61 -2.75
C PRO A 26 -9.97 -7.42 -3.04
N GLY A 27 -11.13 -7.41 -2.36
CA GLY A 27 -12.26 -6.56 -2.66
C GLY A 27 -11.83 -5.12 -2.89
N ALA A 28 -12.49 -4.45 -3.83
CA ALA A 28 -12.30 -3.03 -4.07
C ALA A 28 -12.34 -2.31 -2.72
N VAL A 29 -11.19 -1.77 -2.29
CA VAL A 29 -11.11 -1.01 -1.07
C VAL A 29 -11.93 0.25 -1.34
N ASP A 30 -13.05 0.40 -0.63
CA ASP A 30 -13.85 1.62 -0.68
C ASP A 30 -13.10 2.69 0.12
N LEU A 31 -12.18 3.41 -0.55
CA LEU A 31 -11.49 4.53 0.08
C LEU A 31 -12.39 5.77 -0.03
N PRO A 32 -12.82 6.37 1.10
CA PRO A 32 -13.66 7.57 1.10
C PRO A 32 -12.83 8.82 0.75
N LEU A 33 -12.27 8.86 -0.46
CA LEU A 33 -11.44 9.96 -0.96
C LEU A 33 -12.30 11.00 -1.66
N MET A 34 -12.07 12.26 -1.30
CA MET A 34 -12.70 13.41 -1.95
C MET A 34 -11.71 14.58 -2.07
N PRO A 35 -11.64 15.24 -3.25
CA PRO A 35 -12.16 14.77 -4.54
C PRO A 35 -11.48 13.46 -4.98
N LEU A 36 -12.11 12.73 -5.91
CA LEU A 36 -11.52 11.50 -6.43
C LEU A 36 -10.21 11.83 -7.17
N PRO A 37 -9.08 11.18 -6.82
CA PRO A 37 -7.82 11.43 -7.49
C PRO A 37 -7.77 10.78 -8.88
N ALA A 38 -6.85 11.24 -9.73
CA ALA A 38 -6.69 10.74 -11.09
C ALA A 38 -6.31 9.25 -11.17
N SER A 39 -5.64 8.71 -10.16
CA SER A 39 -5.33 7.29 -10.04
C SER A 39 -5.13 6.88 -8.58
N VAL A 40 -5.59 5.68 -8.23
CA VAL A 40 -5.34 5.02 -6.94
C VAL A 40 -5.01 3.57 -7.21
N THR A 41 -3.94 3.09 -6.60
CA THR A 41 -3.60 1.66 -6.61
C THR A 41 -3.40 1.20 -5.17
N PRO A 42 -4.38 0.49 -4.57
CA PRO A 42 -4.21 -0.09 -3.24
C PRO A 42 -3.07 -1.11 -3.26
N GLY A 43 -2.11 -0.95 -2.34
CA GLY A 43 -1.09 -1.96 -2.05
C GLY A 43 -1.58 -2.97 -1.03
N SER A 44 -0.91 -4.13 -0.94
CA SER A 44 -1.09 -5.06 0.16
C SER A 44 -0.36 -4.59 1.43
N GLY A 45 -0.85 -5.02 2.59
CA GLY A 45 -0.28 -4.68 3.89
C GLY A 45 -0.99 -3.50 4.57
N SER A 46 -0.37 -2.98 5.62
CA SER A 46 -0.88 -1.84 6.38
C SER A 46 0.27 -0.95 6.83
N LEU A 47 -0.01 0.35 6.95
CA LEU A 47 0.94 1.31 7.47
C LEU A 47 0.68 1.49 8.97
N LEU A 48 1.65 1.12 9.80
CA LEU A 48 1.54 1.25 11.24
C LEU A 48 1.76 2.70 11.68
N ILE A 49 0.77 3.28 12.37
CA ILE A 49 0.90 4.57 13.05
C ILE A 49 1.27 4.33 14.50
N ALA A 50 2.50 4.69 14.87
CA ALA A 50 3.08 4.53 16.21
C ALA A 50 3.79 5.82 16.66
N PRO A 51 4.21 5.96 17.93
CA PRO A 51 4.95 7.14 18.39
C PRO A 51 6.23 7.44 17.60
N SER A 52 6.84 6.42 16.98
CA SER A 52 8.01 6.52 16.10
C SER A 52 7.69 6.95 14.66
N PHE A 53 6.42 7.26 14.35
CA PHE A 53 6.00 7.64 13.00
C PHE A 53 6.79 8.84 12.47
N SER A 54 7.33 8.70 11.27
CA SER A 54 8.20 9.68 10.62
C SER A 54 7.77 9.96 9.20
N VAL A 55 8.00 11.19 8.74
CA VAL A 55 7.70 11.63 7.37
C VAL A 55 8.99 12.08 6.70
N SER A 56 9.19 11.74 5.44
CA SER A 56 10.27 12.30 4.61
C SER A 56 9.69 13.02 3.40
N LEU A 57 10.35 14.09 2.97
CA LEU A 57 9.97 14.88 1.80
C LEU A 57 10.99 14.66 0.69
N ALA A 58 10.51 14.34 -0.51
CA ALA A 58 11.35 14.06 -1.68
C ALA A 58 10.79 14.73 -2.95
N GLY A 59 11.60 14.82 -4.00
CA GLY A 59 11.22 15.44 -5.28
C GLY A 59 11.58 16.91 -5.40
N ALA A 60 11.38 17.48 -6.61
CA ALA A 60 11.85 18.83 -6.95
C ALA A 60 11.15 19.95 -6.15
N GLY A 61 9.93 19.72 -5.68
CA GLY A 61 9.17 20.67 -4.86
C GLY A 61 9.34 20.47 -3.35
N ALA A 62 10.14 19.50 -2.90
CA ALA A 62 10.26 19.16 -1.47
C ALA A 62 10.84 20.30 -0.61
N SER A 63 11.65 21.18 -1.22
CA SER A 63 12.28 22.30 -0.53
C SER A 63 11.37 23.51 -0.35
N ASP A 64 10.13 23.48 -0.87
CA ASP A 64 9.17 24.56 -0.66
C ASP A 64 8.77 24.62 0.83
N PRO A 65 8.97 25.78 1.51
CA PRO A 65 8.60 25.94 2.92
C PRO A 65 7.13 25.62 3.22
N ARG A 66 6.22 25.80 2.24
CA ARG A 66 4.79 25.47 2.38
C ARG A 66 4.57 23.96 2.52
N VAL A 67 5.36 23.15 1.82
CA VAL A 67 5.32 21.69 1.93
C VAL A 67 5.81 21.26 3.30
N THR A 68 6.93 21.82 3.77
CA THR A 68 7.44 21.55 5.12
C THR A 68 6.42 21.91 6.19
N ALA A 69 5.80 23.09 6.11
CA ALA A 69 4.76 23.52 7.04
C ALA A 69 3.48 22.66 6.96
N ALA A 70 3.13 22.13 5.79
CA ALA A 70 2.02 21.19 5.63
C ALA A 70 2.33 19.84 6.31
N ALA A 71 3.53 19.31 6.12
CA ALA A 71 3.99 18.08 6.78
C ALA A 71 4.06 18.25 8.31
N GLN A 72 4.49 19.41 8.82
CA GLN A 72 4.48 19.68 10.26
C GLN A 72 3.07 19.65 10.86
N ARG A 73 2.06 20.14 10.12
CA ARG A 73 0.64 20.12 10.53
C ARG A 73 0.02 18.72 10.50
N LEU A 74 0.68 17.72 9.94
CA LEU A 74 0.21 16.33 9.90
C LEU A 74 0.27 15.70 11.30
N PHE A 75 1.37 15.89 12.04
CA PHE A 75 1.57 15.29 13.36
C PHE A 75 0.51 15.66 14.40
N PRO A 76 0.17 16.95 14.64
CA PRO A 76 -0.90 17.29 15.57
C PRO A 76 -2.28 16.80 15.09
N ARG A 77 -2.51 16.67 13.78
CA ARG A 77 -3.76 16.10 13.26
C ARG A 77 -3.85 14.60 13.53
N LEU A 78 -2.77 13.85 13.28
CA LEU A 78 -2.69 12.43 13.61
C LEU A 78 -2.89 12.21 15.12
N ALA A 79 -2.19 12.96 15.96
CA ALA A 79 -2.32 12.84 17.42
C ALA A 79 -3.77 13.05 17.88
N ARG A 80 -4.49 14.03 17.30
CA ARG A 80 -5.91 14.28 17.58
C ARG A 80 -6.83 13.14 17.13
N GLN A 81 -6.50 12.45 16.04
CA GLN A 81 -7.33 11.38 15.48
C GLN A 81 -7.07 10.02 16.14
N THR A 82 -5.85 9.75 16.58
CA THR A 82 -5.45 8.44 17.12
C THR A 82 -5.29 8.41 18.64
N GLY A 83 -5.18 9.56 19.29
CA GLY A 83 -4.85 9.65 20.73
C GLY A 83 -3.40 9.29 21.06
N ILE A 84 -2.58 8.98 20.05
CA ILE A 84 -1.17 8.64 20.22
C ILE A 84 -0.37 9.95 20.27
N PRO A 85 0.44 10.19 21.33
CA PRO A 85 1.36 11.31 21.33
C PRO A 85 2.45 11.06 20.28
N THR A 86 2.33 11.74 19.14
CA THR A 86 3.36 11.72 18.10
C THR A 86 4.42 12.76 18.44
N LEU A 87 5.69 12.44 18.20
CA LEU A 87 6.77 13.41 18.36
C LEU A 87 6.52 14.57 17.37
N PRO A 88 6.51 15.83 17.84
CA PRO A 88 6.29 16.96 16.96
C PRO A 88 7.40 17.01 15.91
N ALA A 89 7.01 16.95 14.64
CA ALA A 89 7.88 17.22 13.49
C ALA A 89 9.08 16.27 13.34
N HIS A 90 8.87 14.94 13.45
CA HIS A 90 9.86 13.96 12.96
C HIS A 90 9.86 13.94 11.42
N ILE A 91 10.29 15.05 10.81
CA ILE A 91 10.50 15.19 9.38
C ILE A 91 11.96 14.88 9.10
N LEU A 92 12.20 13.77 8.42
CA LEU A 92 13.54 13.36 8.04
C LEU A 92 14.02 14.15 6.81
N PRO A 93 15.31 14.50 6.73
CA PRO A 93 15.91 15.06 5.52
C PRO A 93 15.69 14.12 4.32
N GLY A 94 15.59 14.66 3.10
CA GLY A 94 15.26 13.87 1.90
C GLY A 94 16.21 12.71 1.56
N ALA A 95 17.38 12.63 2.21
CA ALA A 95 18.30 11.49 2.10
C ALA A 95 17.93 10.31 3.02
N GLN A 96 17.07 10.51 4.02
CA GLN A 96 16.65 9.51 4.99
C GLN A 96 15.20 9.09 4.73
N GLN A 97 14.96 7.78 4.64
CA GLN A 97 13.64 7.23 4.40
C GLN A 97 12.80 7.30 5.67
N GLY A 98 11.66 8.01 5.59
CA GLY A 98 10.63 8.00 6.64
C GLY A 98 9.67 6.82 6.48
N ILE A 99 8.85 6.60 7.50
CA ILE A 99 7.74 5.62 7.42
C ILE A 99 6.73 6.04 6.35
N LEU A 100 6.52 7.34 6.17
CA LEU A 100 5.79 7.92 5.04
C LEU A 100 6.73 8.81 4.21
N THR A 101 6.82 8.55 2.91
CA THR A 101 7.53 9.42 1.96
C THR A 101 6.51 10.19 1.13
N ILE A 102 6.57 11.53 1.21
CA ILE A 102 5.76 12.42 0.38
C ILE A 102 6.65 12.91 -0.76
N VAL A 103 6.32 12.52 -1.98
CA VAL A 103 7.02 12.96 -3.19
C VAL A 103 6.29 14.16 -3.77
N VAL A 104 6.98 15.29 -3.83
CA VAL A 104 6.51 16.52 -4.47
C VAL A 104 7.25 16.66 -5.79
N GLU A 105 6.64 16.13 -6.84
CA GLU A 105 7.26 16.04 -8.17
C GLU A 105 7.60 17.41 -8.76
N GLN A 106 6.78 18.42 -8.52
CA GLN A 106 6.87 19.74 -9.14
C GLN A 106 6.96 20.83 -8.08
N LYS A 107 7.82 21.83 -8.31
CA LYS A 107 8.00 22.98 -7.43
C LYS A 107 6.80 23.94 -7.48
N ASP A 108 6.16 24.03 -8.65
CA ASP A 108 5.03 24.91 -8.90
C ASP A 108 3.84 24.10 -9.40
N HIS A 109 2.64 24.53 -9.01
CA HIS A 109 1.42 24.00 -9.61
C HIS A 109 1.32 24.51 -11.05
N LYS A 110 1.07 23.62 -12.01
CA LYS A 110 0.59 24.05 -13.33
C LYS A 110 -0.76 24.77 -13.15
N PRO A 111 -1.10 25.75 -14.01
CA PRO A 111 -2.41 26.40 -13.98
C PRO A 111 -3.53 25.35 -14.01
N PRO A 112 -4.74 25.69 -13.49
CA PRO A 112 -5.80 24.72 -13.25
C PRO A 112 -6.05 23.85 -14.48
N GLN A 113 -6.13 22.54 -14.27
CA GLN A 113 -6.65 21.62 -15.27
C GLN A 113 -8.09 22.07 -15.57
N ARG A 114 -8.28 22.66 -16.74
CA ARG A 114 -9.57 23.06 -17.28
C ARG A 114 -10.34 21.84 -17.76
#